data_AF-A0A0G1VRY4-F1
#
_entry.id   AF-A0A0G1VRY4-F1
#
_cell.length_a   1.000
_cell.length_b   1.000
_cell.length_c   1.000
_cell.angle_alpha   90.00
_cell.angle_beta   90.00
_cell.angle_gamma   90.00
#
_symmetry.space_group_name_H-M   'P 1'
#
loop_
_entity.id
_entity.type
_entity.pdbx_description
1 polymer ?
#
loop_
_entity_poly.entity_id
_entity_poly.type
_entity_poly.pdbx_seq_one_letter_code
_entity_poly.pdbx_strand_id
1 'polypeptide(L)'
;MKKKIALAGIAVFAALGSVAGLSAFEAYVINVTAQIENALFVHPEARDFGTMFPQEYKELGFFVTFSESFSTRDQDRVSKIDYQIKQKPKCADSVTNPTEFSKVTEDENGEFICQNPGHVMLPLLCPYLSKTPANLDGNDVGIPAFHDPAAIATGTINKQAAHVGDNWTIDLAVPCFEGQCAQDWSLFVESHNPDADPDEFMANPEDESKVFGCDLWVEVTRIY
;
A
#
# COMPACT_ATOMS: atom_id res chain seq x y z
N MET A 1 7.49 47.85 78.96
CA MET A 1 7.49 47.79 77.48
C MET A 1 8.50 46.77 76.94
N LYS A 2 8.50 45.51 77.41
CA LYS A 2 9.47 44.46 77.00
C LYS A 2 8.85 43.22 76.31
N LYS A 3 7.52 43.17 76.12
CA LYS A 3 6.82 42.02 75.51
C LYS A 3 6.47 42.20 74.02
N LYS A 4 6.66 43.40 73.44
CA LYS A 4 6.31 43.68 72.03
C LYS A 4 7.46 43.48 71.02
N ILE A 5 8.70 43.31 71.50
CA ILE A 5 9.88 43.15 70.63
C ILE A 5 10.14 41.67 70.28
N ALA A 6 9.75 40.73 71.15
CA ALA A 6 9.96 39.30 70.92
C ALA A 6 9.05 38.71 69.82
N LEU A 7 7.82 39.22 69.65
CA LEU A 7 6.92 38.75 68.60
C LEU A 7 7.28 39.27 67.20
N ALA A 8 7.90 40.45 67.10
CA ALA A 8 8.32 41.01 65.81
C ALA A 8 9.53 40.27 65.22
N GLY A 9 10.45 39.77 66.06
CA GLY A 9 11.62 39.01 65.59
C GLY A 9 11.28 37.63 65.04
N ILE A 10 10.27 36.95 65.59
CA ILE A 10 9.85 35.61 65.16
C ILE A 10 9.11 35.67 63.82
N ALA A 11 8.32 36.72 63.57
CA ALA A 11 7.62 36.90 62.30
C ALA A 11 8.58 37.19 61.14
N VAL A 12 9.68 37.91 61.37
CA VAL A 12 10.69 38.20 60.34
C VAL A 12 11.54 36.97 60.01
N PHE A 13 11.87 36.12 61.00
CA PHE A 13 12.57 34.86 60.74
C PHE A 13 11.69 33.81 60.04
N ALA A 14 10.39 33.78 60.32
CA ALA A 14 9.44 32.92 59.60
C ALA A 14 9.19 33.39 58.15
N ALA A 15 9.28 34.70 57.89
CA ALA A 15 9.16 35.27 56.55
C ALA A 15 10.45 35.10 55.70
N LEU A 16 11.63 35.09 56.32
CA LEU A 16 12.90 34.89 55.61
C LEU A 16 13.26 33.41 55.39
N GLY A 17 12.75 32.50 56.23
CA GLY A 17 12.93 31.06 56.05
C GLY A 17 12.02 30.42 54.99
N SER A 18 10.95 31.11 54.57
CA SER A 18 9.98 30.59 53.61
C SER A 18 10.28 30.95 52.15
N VAL A 19 11.25 31.84 51.89
CA VAL A 19 11.66 32.22 50.52
C VAL A 19 12.76 31.31 49.94
N ALA A 20 13.43 30.49 50.77
CA ALA A 20 14.56 29.66 50.35
C ALA A 20 14.21 28.23 49.91
N GLY A 21 12.92 27.86 49.84
CA GLY A 21 12.47 26.48 49.60
C GLY A 21 11.70 26.24 48.30
N LEU A 22 11.56 27.25 47.43
CA LEU A 22 11.11 27.05 46.06
C LEU A 22 12.33 26.94 45.16
N SER A 23 13.20 25.97 45.45
CA SER A 23 14.27 25.56 44.55
C SER A 23 13.64 25.18 43.22
N ALA A 24 13.98 25.98 42.21
CA ALA A 24 13.64 25.87 40.81
C ALA A 24 13.22 24.47 40.35
N PHE A 25 11.96 24.32 39.95
CA PHE A 25 11.63 23.33 38.94
C PHE A 25 12.19 23.88 37.62
N GLU A 26 13.38 23.46 37.24
CA GLU A 26 13.86 23.62 35.86
C GLU A 26 13.04 22.69 34.96
N ALA A 27 11.88 23.18 34.56
CA ALA A 27 11.10 22.54 33.52
C ALA A 27 11.67 22.99 32.16
N TYR A 28 12.44 22.11 31.53
CA TYR A 28 12.81 22.27 30.13
C TYR A 28 11.66 21.73 29.28
N VAL A 29 10.96 22.62 28.59
CA VAL A 29 9.98 22.23 27.58
C VAL A 29 10.72 22.12 26.25
N ILE A 30 10.95 20.89 25.78
CA ILE A 30 11.42 20.67 24.41
C ILE A 30 10.18 20.61 23.52
N ASN A 31 10.04 21.58 22.63
CA ASN A 31 8.99 21.57 21.62
C ASN A 31 9.36 20.56 20.54
N VAL A 32 8.72 19.39 20.57
CA VAL A 32 8.91 18.33 19.56
C VAL A 32 7.71 18.35 18.63
N THR A 33 7.93 18.78 17.39
CA THR A 33 6.96 18.68 16.31
C THR A 33 7.56 17.88 15.17
N ALA A 34 6.75 17.06 14.51
CA ALA A 34 7.15 16.29 13.34
C ALA A 34 6.08 16.42 12.26
N GLN A 35 6.50 16.68 11.03
CA GLN A 35 5.66 16.60 9.84
C GLN A 35 5.83 15.19 9.26
N ILE A 36 4.72 14.48 9.07
CA ILE A 36 4.70 13.11 8.56
C ILE A 36 4.13 13.17 7.14
N GLU A 37 4.89 12.69 6.17
CA GLU A 37 4.53 12.73 4.75
C GLU A 37 4.74 11.35 4.11
N ASN A 38 4.02 11.07 3.03
CA ASN A 38 4.16 9.82 2.28
C ASN A 38 5.55 9.74 1.64
N ALA A 39 6.11 8.52 1.57
CA ALA A 39 7.44 8.31 1.01
C ALA A 39 7.43 8.02 -0.50
N LEU A 40 6.30 7.53 -1.02
CA LEU A 40 6.13 7.14 -2.42
C LEU A 40 5.06 7.98 -3.12
N PHE A 41 5.22 8.09 -4.43
CA PHE A 41 4.24 8.54 -5.39
C PHE A 41 4.01 7.41 -6.41
N VAL A 42 2.76 6.97 -6.55
CA VAL A 42 2.34 5.89 -7.45
C VAL A 42 1.38 6.48 -8.47
N HIS A 43 1.65 6.28 -9.75
CA HIS A 43 0.81 6.85 -10.80
C HIS A 43 0.62 5.89 -11.98
N PRO A 44 -0.61 5.80 -12.53
CA PRO A 44 -1.81 6.51 -12.08
C PRO A 44 -2.44 5.86 -10.84
N GLU A 45 -3.39 6.56 -10.25
CA GLU A 45 -4.18 6.05 -9.13
C GLU A 45 -5.17 4.96 -9.55
N ALA A 46 -5.59 4.94 -10.82
CA ALA A 46 -6.50 3.94 -11.36
C ALA A 46 -6.17 3.61 -12.82
N ARG A 47 -6.39 2.33 -13.17
CA ARG A 47 -6.33 1.80 -14.53
C ARG A 47 -7.57 0.96 -14.77
N ASP A 48 -8.15 1.14 -15.96
CA ASP A 48 -9.29 0.37 -16.45
C ASP A 48 -8.89 -0.33 -17.75
N PHE A 49 -9.16 -1.63 -17.81
CA PHE A 49 -8.94 -2.45 -19.00
C PHE A 49 -10.14 -2.38 -19.97
N GLY A 50 -11.31 -1.93 -19.51
CA GLY A 50 -12.54 -1.89 -20.30
C GLY A 50 -13.13 -3.27 -20.56
N THR A 51 -13.85 -3.43 -21.66
CA THR A 51 -14.39 -4.72 -22.09
C THR A 51 -13.27 -5.57 -22.70
N MET A 52 -13.04 -6.73 -22.08
CA MET A 52 -12.04 -7.70 -22.49
C MET A 52 -12.71 -9.01 -22.91
N PHE A 53 -12.12 -9.73 -23.86
CA PHE A 53 -12.62 -11.03 -24.32
C PHE A 53 -11.76 -12.19 -23.80
N PRO A 54 -12.32 -13.40 -23.63
CA PRO A 54 -11.55 -14.57 -23.22
C PRO A 54 -10.27 -14.75 -24.05
N GLN A 55 -9.15 -15.03 -23.37
CA GLN A 55 -7.82 -15.20 -23.96
C GLN A 55 -7.28 -13.96 -24.70
N GLU A 56 -7.84 -12.78 -24.44
CA GLU A 56 -7.22 -11.51 -24.81
C GLU A 56 -6.06 -11.19 -23.87
N TYR A 57 -5.10 -10.40 -24.36
CA TYR A 57 -3.95 -9.93 -23.61
C TYR A 57 -3.81 -8.42 -23.75
N LYS A 58 -3.64 -7.72 -22.62
CA LYS A 58 -3.52 -6.25 -22.58
C LYS A 58 -2.52 -5.79 -21.54
N GLU A 59 -1.64 -4.87 -21.95
CA GLU A 59 -0.62 -4.27 -21.11
C GLU A 59 -0.99 -2.84 -20.72
N LEU A 60 -0.73 -2.47 -19.46
CA LEU A 60 -0.84 -1.10 -18.94
C LEU A 60 0.37 -0.78 -18.05
N GLY A 61 0.93 0.43 -18.23
CA GLY A 61 2.04 0.90 -17.41
C GLY A 61 1.59 1.72 -16.20
N PHE A 62 2.33 1.58 -15.10
CA PHE A 62 2.33 2.51 -13.97
C PHE A 62 3.76 2.69 -13.45
N PHE A 63 4.01 3.77 -12.70
CA PHE A 63 5.32 4.03 -12.14
C PHE A 63 5.25 4.30 -10.64
N VAL A 64 6.31 3.93 -9.95
CA VAL A 64 6.54 4.14 -8.53
C VAL A 64 7.80 4.99 -8.39
N THR A 65 7.68 6.13 -7.72
CA THR A 65 8.84 7.01 -7.45
C THR A 65 8.73 7.61 -6.06
N PHE A 66 9.74 8.36 -5.66
CA PHE A 66 9.71 9.11 -4.41
C PHE A 66 8.64 10.20 -4.46
N SER A 67 7.99 10.43 -3.33
CA SER A 67 7.16 11.63 -3.19
C SER A 67 7.99 12.91 -3.31
N GLU A 68 7.35 14.04 -3.59
CA GLU A 68 8.01 15.33 -3.66
C GLU A 68 8.72 15.66 -2.34
N SER A 69 8.04 15.45 -1.21
CA SER A 69 8.60 15.65 0.13
C SER A 69 9.83 14.81 0.40
N PHE A 70 9.80 13.54 0.00
CA PHE A 70 10.93 12.63 0.17
C PHE A 70 12.09 12.99 -0.77
N SER A 71 11.81 13.63 -1.91
CA SER A 71 12.81 14.04 -2.91
C SER A 71 13.44 15.41 -2.68
N THR A 72 13.00 16.15 -1.66
CA THR A 72 13.55 17.47 -1.34
C THR A 72 15.04 17.40 -0.97
N ARG A 73 15.82 18.41 -1.40
CA ARG A 73 17.27 18.49 -1.16
C ARG A 73 17.66 18.56 0.31
N ASP A 74 16.71 18.88 1.20
CA ASP A 74 16.96 18.97 2.64
C ASP A 74 16.77 17.61 3.34
N GLN A 75 16.33 16.57 2.62
CA GLN A 75 16.11 15.20 3.13
C GLN A 75 17.22 14.24 2.68
N ASP A 76 18.46 14.51 3.13
CA ASP A 76 19.63 13.65 2.88
C ASP A 76 19.70 12.41 3.79
N ARG A 77 18.85 12.37 4.83
CA ARG A 77 18.86 11.30 5.84
C ARG A 77 18.40 9.94 5.31
N VAL A 78 17.69 9.92 4.18
CA VAL A 78 17.09 8.72 3.60
C VAL A 78 17.33 8.69 2.10
N SER A 79 17.79 7.55 1.60
CA SER A 79 18.29 7.39 0.23
C SER A 79 17.63 6.24 -0.51
N LYS A 80 17.06 5.26 0.20
CA LYS A 80 16.51 4.05 -0.41
C LYS A 80 15.19 3.64 0.25
N ILE A 81 14.26 3.14 -0.56
CA ILE A 81 12.98 2.59 -0.12
C ILE A 81 12.81 1.19 -0.72
N ASP A 82 12.47 0.22 0.13
CA ASP A 82 11.98 -1.09 -0.31
C ASP A 82 10.45 -1.09 -0.21
N TYR A 83 9.77 -1.58 -1.24
CA TYR A 83 8.31 -1.67 -1.26
C TYR A 83 7.83 -3.02 -1.83
N GLN A 84 6.56 -3.29 -1.58
CA GLN A 84 5.86 -4.48 -2.04
C GLN A 84 4.60 -4.06 -2.79
N ILE A 85 4.27 -4.76 -3.87
CA ILE A 85 3.02 -4.62 -4.60
C ILE A 85 2.18 -5.86 -4.28
N LYS A 86 1.19 -5.65 -3.41
CA LYS A 86 0.21 -6.67 -3.01
C LYS A 86 -1.04 -6.55 -3.87
N GLN A 87 -1.85 -7.59 -3.83
CA GLN A 87 -3.13 -7.64 -4.53
C GLN A 87 -4.21 -7.86 -3.52
N LYS A 88 -5.26 -7.04 -3.61
CA LYS A 88 -6.46 -7.22 -2.81
C LYS A 88 -7.64 -7.37 -3.76
N PRO A 89 -8.64 -8.19 -3.41
CA PRO A 89 -9.89 -8.16 -4.14
C PRO A 89 -10.50 -6.74 -4.13
N LYS A 90 -11.45 -6.49 -5.03
CA LYS A 90 -12.12 -5.19 -5.14
C LYS A 90 -13.59 -5.33 -4.78
N CYS A 91 -14.12 -4.35 -4.03
CA CYS A 91 -15.53 -4.29 -3.68
C CYS A 91 -16.25 -3.20 -4.47
N ALA A 92 -17.50 -3.47 -4.84
CA ALA A 92 -18.38 -2.51 -5.50
C ALA A 92 -19.84 -2.66 -5.04
N ASP A 93 -20.67 -1.68 -5.37
CA ASP A 93 -22.12 -1.70 -5.16
C ASP A 93 -22.85 -2.75 -6.03
N SER A 94 -22.24 -3.16 -7.15
CA SER A 94 -22.79 -4.16 -8.07
C SER A 94 -21.69 -4.92 -8.81
N VAL A 95 -21.93 -6.20 -9.11
CA VAL A 95 -21.01 -7.05 -9.90
C VAL A 95 -21.19 -6.90 -11.42
N THR A 96 -22.24 -6.27 -11.91
CA THR A 96 -22.50 -6.16 -13.37
C THR A 96 -22.36 -4.74 -13.90
N ASN A 97 -22.70 -3.75 -13.08
CA ASN A 97 -22.61 -2.34 -13.45
C ASN A 97 -22.24 -1.52 -12.20
N PRO A 98 -20.99 -1.65 -11.72
CA PRO A 98 -20.54 -0.94 -10.53
C PRO A 98 -20.53 0.57 -10.79
N THR A 99 -21.11 1.33 -9.86
CA THR A 99 -21.08 2.79 -9.87
C THR A 99 -20.28 3.36 -8.71
N GLU A 100 -20.16 2.59 -7.62
CA GLU A 100 -19.42 2.94 -6.42
C GLU A 100 -18.47 1.80 -6.04
N PHE A 101 -17.24 2.14 -5.70
CA PHE A 101 -16.24 1.20 -5.22
C PHE A 101 -15.97 1.45 -3.73
N SER A 102 -15.72 0.36 -3.00
CA SER A 102 -15.35 0.40 -1.58
C SER A 102 -14.01 -0.25 -1.34
N LYS A 103 -13.35 0.18 -0.27
CA LYS A 103 -12.12 -0.46 0.19
C LYS A 103 -12.42 -1.82 0.80
N VAL A 104 -11.47 -2.71 0.63
CA VAL A 104 -11.45 -4.00 1.31
C VAL A 104 -10.65 -3.88 2.60
N THR A 105 -11.17 -4.47 3.66
CA THR A 105 -10.46 -4.68 4.94
C THR A 105 -10.36 -6.18 5.22
N GLU A 106 -9.42 -6.57 6.07
CA GLU A 106 -9.28 -7.97 6.52
C GLU A 106 -9.89 -8.08 7.93
N ASP A 107 -10.66 -9.14 8.17
CA ASP A 107 -11.18 -9.46 9.49
C ASP A 107 -10.13 -10.15 10.38
N GLU A 108 -10.50 -10.53 11.61
CA GLU A 108 -9.57 -11.20 12.55
C GLU A 108 -9.09 -12.58 12.06
N ASN A 109 -9.76 -13.18 11.09
CA ASN A 109 -9.42 -14.47 10.48
C ASN A 109 -8.62 -14.30 9.18
N GLY A 110 -8.36 -13.06 8.74
CA GLY A 110 -7.70 -12.76 7.46
C GLY A 110 -8.64 -12.86 6.25
N GLU A 111 -9.96 -12.91 6.47
CA GLU A 111 -10.94 -12.88 5.39
C GLU A 111 -11.18 -11.44 4.93
N PHE A 112 -11.21 -11.25 3.62
CA PHE A 112 -11.46 -9.95 3.02
C PHE A 112 -12.95 -9.58 3.07
N ILE A 113 -13.27 -8.47 3.71
CA ILE A 113 -14.62 -7.92 3.82
C ILE A 113 -14.71 -6.54 3.18
N CYS A 114 -15.86 -6.23 2.56
CA CYS A 114 -16.14 -4.90 2.05
C CYS A 114 -16.43 -3.94 3.21
N GLN A 115 -15.77 -2.78 3.22
CA GLN A 115 -15.93 -1.80 4.30
C GLN A 115 -17.33 -1.17 4.33
N ASN A 116 -17.92 -0.94 3.15
CA ASN A 116 -19.23 -0.30 3.04
C ASN A 116 -20.37 -1.34 3.05
N PRO A 117 -21.42 -1.14 3.88
CA PRO A 117 -22.62 -1.98 3.83
C PRO A 117 -23.26 -1.95 2.44
N GLY A 118 -23.72 -3.11 1.96
CA GLY A 118 -24.38 -3.24 0.65
C GLY A 118 -23.42 -3.37 -0.53
N HIS A 119 -22.11 -3.27 -0.31
CA HIS A 119 -21.13 -3.62 -1.33
C HIS A 119 -20.82 -5.12 -1.30
N VAL A 120 -20.45 -5.64 -2.46
CA VAL A 120 -20.13 -7.04 -2.70
C VAL A 120 -18.73 -7.15 -3.31
N MET A 121 -18.08 -8.29 -3.05
CA MET A 121 -16.83 -8.64 -3.72
C MET A 121 -17.07 -8.87 -5.21
N LEU A 122 -16.24 -8.26 -6.04
CA LEU A 122 -16.18 -8.56 -7.45
C LEU A 122 -15.47 -9.91 -7.67
N PRO A 123 -15.82 -10.65 -8.74
CA PRO A 123 -15.01 -11.77 -9.22
C PRO A 123 -13.53 -11.39 -9.31
N LEU A 124 -12.67 -12.30 -8.85
CA LEU A 124 -11.27 -11.97 -8.57
C LEU A 124 -10.47 -11.84 -9.87
N LEU A 125 -9.95 -10.64 -10.13
CA LEU A 125 -9.06 -10.39 -11.29
C LEU A 125 -7.58 -10.69 -10.97
N CYS A 126 -7.23 -10.72 -9.68
CA CYS A 126 -5.83 -10.73 -9.23
C CYS A 126 -4.96 -11.88 -9.79
N PRO A 127 -5.41 -13.15 -9.87
CA PRO A 127 -4.61 -14.23 -10.45
C PRO A 127 -4.17 -13.95 -11.88
N TYR A 128 -4.92 -13.14 -12.62
CA TYR A 128 -4.74 -12.92 -14.05
C TYR A 128 -3.88 -11.69 -14.37
N LEU A 129 -3.45 -10.95 -13.34
CA LEU A 129 -2.65 -9.74 -13.47
C LEU A 129 -1.17 -10.02 -13.21
N SER A 130 -0.35 -9.97 -14.26
CA SER A 130 1.11 -9.93 -14.08
C SER A 130 1.54 -8.59 -13.46
N LYS A 131 2.73 -8.57 -12.87
CA LYS A 131 3.50 -7.36 -12.51
C LYS A 131 4.92 -7.57 -12.95
N THR A 132 5.32 -6.90 -14.01
CA THR A 132 6.66 -7.06 -14.59
C THR A 132 7.41 -5.73 -14.44
N PRO A 133 8.58 -5.69 -13.77
CA PRO A 133 9.40 -4.50 -13.75
C PRO A 133 9.95 -4.24 -15.17
N ALA A 134 9.80 -3.01 -15.67
CA ALA A 134 10.25 -2.64 -17.01
C ALA A 134 11.78 -2.54 -17.10
N ASN A 135 12.43 -2.26 -15.97
CA ASN A 135 13.87 -2.20 -15.84
C ASN A 135 14.33 -3.42 -15.03
N LEU A 136 15.07 -4.33 -15.64
CA LEU A 136 15.68 -5.47 -14.96
C LEU A 136 16.98 -5.06 -14.28
N ASP A 137 16.91 -4.03 -13.42
CA ASP A 137 18.05 -3.52 -12.65
C ASP A 137 18.53 -4.56 -11.60
N GLY A 138 17.80 -5.69 -11.50
CA GLY A 138 18.14 -6.89 -10.75
C GLY A 138 17.70 -6.86 -9.29
N ASN A 139 17.10 -5.76 -8.85
CA ASN A 139 16.56 -5.52 -7.51
C ASN A 139 15.04 -5.73 -7.42
N ASP A 140 14.34 -5.72 -8.55
CA ASP A 140 12.90 -5.88 -8.59
C ASP A 140 12.51 -7.32 -8.96
N VAL A 141 11.48 -7.83 -8.29
CA VAL A 141 10.95 -9.18 -8.49
C VAL A 141 9.51 -9.03 -8.95
N GLY A 142 9.29 -9.39 -10.22
CA GLY A 142 7.97 -9.45 -10.82
C GLY A 142 7.22 -10.75 -10.52
N ILE A 143 5.96 -10.79 -10.90
CA ILE A 143 5.09 -11.97 -10.83
C ILE A 143 4.42 -12.12 -12.19
N PRO A 144 4.48 -13.29 -12.83
CA PRO A 144 3.74 -13.54 -14.07
C PRO A 144 2.22 -13.50 -13.82
N ALA A 145 1.40 -13.57 -14.87
CA ALA A 145 -0.02 -13.87 -14.70
C ALA A 145 -0.20 -15.36 -14.31
N PHE A 146 -1.42 -15.78 -13.95
CA PHE A 146 -1.73 -17.14 -13.48
C PHE A 146 -0.93 -17.54 -12.24
N HIS A 147 -1.04 -16.72 -11.19
CA HIS A 147 -0.35 -16.91 -9.92
C HIS A 147 -1.34 -16.95 -8.75
N ASP A 148 -0.87 -17.44 -7.60
CA ASP A 148 -1.59 -17.33 -6.32
C ASP A 148 -1.79 -15.84 -5.96
N PRO A 149 -3.02 -15.35 -5.72
CA PRO A 149 -3.29 -13.98 -5.28
C PRO A 149 -2.44 -13.47 -4.10
N ALA A 150 -1.92 -14.36 -3.26
CA ALA A 150 -1.03 -14.04 -2.15
C ALA A 150 0.41 -13.72 -2.60
N ALA A 151 0.77 -13.94 -3.87
CA ALA A 151 2.08 -13.61 -4.40
C ALA A 151 2.32 -12.09 -4.37
N ILE A 152 3.52 -11.71 -3.91
CA ILE A 152 3.93 -10.31 -3.69
C ILE A 152 5.07 -9.95 -4.62
N ALA A 153 4.89 -8.92 -5.46
CA ALA A 153 5.99 -8.36 -6.25
C ALA A 153 6.76 -7.37 -5.37
N THR A 154 8.07 -7.30 -5.53
CA THR A 154 8.92 -6.45 -4.70
C THR A 154 9.73 -5.51 -5.56
N GLY A 155 9.90 -4.27 -5.11
CA GLY A 155 10.79 -3.34 -5.78
C GLY A 155 11.61 -2.48 -4.82
N THR A 156 12.62 -1.83 -5.37
CA THR A 156 13.55 -1.00 -4.61
C THR A 156 13.96 0.25 -5.38
N ILE A 157 13.59 1.43 -4.88
CA ILE A 157 14.06 2.71 -5.43
C ILE A 157 15.21 3.29 -4.60
N ASN A 158 16.21 3.84 -5.27
CA ASN A 158 17.36 4.49 -4.65
C ASN A 158 17.65 5.85 -5.30
N LYS A 159 17.70 6.93 -4.49
CA LYS A 159 17.98 8.30 -4.95
C LYS A 159 19.34 8.45 -5.64
N GLN A 160 20.31 7.61 -5.28
CA GLN A 160 21.67 7.65 -5.80
C GLN A 160 21.85 6.76 -7.04
N ALA A 161 20.84 5.96 -7.39
CA ALA A 161 20.85 5.18 -8.62
C ALA A 161 20.61 6.08 -9.84
N ALA A 162 20.98 5.59 -11.03
CA ALA A 162 20.78 6.30 -12.28
C ALA A 162 19.28 6.55 -12.59
N HIS A 163 18.39 5.75 -12.01
CA HIS A 163 16.94 5.86 -12.12
C HIS A 163 16.33 6.01 -10.72
N VAL A 164 15.63 7.12 -10.47
CA VAL A 164 15.04 7.47 -9.17
C VAL A 164 13.59 7.00 -9.03
N GLY A 165 13.24 5.91 -9.72
CA GLY A 165 11.89 5.36 -9.76
C GLY A 165 11.85 4.10 -10.62
N ASP A 166 10.84 3.28 -10.36
CA ASP A 166 10.62 2.01 -11.04
C ASP A 166 9.38 2.13 -11.93
N ASN A 167 9.51 1.65 -13.17
CA ASN A 167 8.40 1.48 -14.08
C ASN A 167 7.93 0.04 -14.03
N TRP A 168 6.64 -0.15 -13.90
CA TRP A 168 6.00 -1.46 -13.86
C TRP A 168 5.00 -1.59 -15.00
N THR A 169 5.02 -2.76 -15.63
CA THR A 169 4.00 -3.19 -16.58
C THR A 169 3.06 -4.15 -15.86
N ILE A 170 1.77 -3.86 -15.93
CA ILE A 170 0.70 -4.77 -15.50
C ILE A 170 0.07 -5.33 -16.76
N ASP A 171 0.06 -6.65 -16.88
CA ASP A 171 -0.60 -7.32 -17.98
C ASP A 171 -1.79 -8.10 -17.48
N LEU A 172 -2.89 -7.99 -18.20
CA LEU A 172 -4.07 -8.83 -17.98
C LEU A 172 -4.09 -9.95 -19.01
N ALA A 173 -3.89 -11.18 -18.55
CA ALA A 173 -4.11 -12.39 -19.35
C ALA A 173 -5.51 -12.92 -19.05
N VAL A 174 -6.47 -12.64 -19.92
CA VAL A 174 -7.90 -12.84 -19.62
C VAL A 174 -8.23 -14.34 -19.59
N PRO A 175 -8.82 -14.85 -18.49
CA PRO A 175 -9.20 -16.25 -18.42
C PRO A 175 -10.34 -16.57 -19.38
N CYS A 176 -10.41 -17.81 -19.81
CA CYS A 176 -11.64 -18.37 -20.35
C CYS A 176 -12.53 -18.90 -19.23
N PHE A 177 -13.83 -19.05 -19.51
CA PHE A 177 -14.76 -19.70 -18.61
C PHE A 177 -14.66 -21.23 -18.74
N GLU A 178 -14.86 -21.93 -17.62
CA GLU A 178 -14.84 -23.39 -17.58
C GLU A 178 -15.74 -24.00 -18.67
N GLY A 179 -15.20 -24.94 -19.44
CA GLY A 179 -15.91 -25.59 -20.56
C GLY A 179 -16.09 -24.72 -21.82
N GLN A 180 -15.61 -23.48 -21.82
CA GLN A 180 -15.67 -22.55 -22.96
C GLN A 180 -14.29 -22.16 -23.51
N CYS A 181 -13.22 -22.75 -22.97
CA CYS A 181 -11.85 -22.50 -23.37
C CYS A 181 -11.54 -23.00 -24.78
N ALA A 182 -10.71 -22.25 -25.51
CA ALA A 182 -10.15 -22.73 -26.78
C ALA A 182 -9.17 -23.89 -26.55
N GLN A 183 -8.89 -24.65 -27.60
CA GLN A 183 -8.04 -25.86 -27.54
C GLN A 183 -6.60 -25.59 -27.12
N ASP A 184 -6.13 -24.36 -27.29
CA ASP A 184 -4.80 -23.87 -26.97
C ASP A 184 -4.72 -23.19 -25.59
N TRP A 185 -5.76 -23.29 -24.77
CA TRP A 185 -5.77 -22.71 -23.42
C TRP A 185 -4.54 -23.06 -22.59
N SER A 186 -4.14 -24.33 -22.58
CA SER A 186 -2.94 -24.76 -21.85
C SER A 186 -1.67 -24.06 -22.35
N LEU A 187 -1.53 -23.89 -23.67
CA LEU A 187 -0.39 -23.16 -24.26
C LEU A 187 -0.44 -21.67 -23.91
N PHE A 188 -1.63 -21.07 -23.86
CA PHE A 188 -1.81 -19.68 -23.45
C PHE A 188 -1.35 -19.48 -22.00
N VAL A 189 -1.80 -20.33 -21.07
CA VAL A 189 -1.37 -20.27 -19.65
C VAL A 189 0.14 -20.48 -19.52
N GLU A 190 0.68 -21.54 -20.11
CA GLU A 190 2.12 -21.86 -20.07
C GLU A 190 2.99 -20.73 -20.66
N SER A 191 2.50 -20.02 -21.69
CA SER A 191 3.24 -18.92 -22.30
C SER A 191 3.39 -17.70 -21.39
N HIS A 192 2.51 -17.54 -20.41
CA HIS A 192 2.57 -16.45 -19.42
C HIS A 192 3.19 -16.93 -18.09
N ASN A 193 2.89 -18.16 -17.68
CA ASN A 193 3.48 -18.79 -16.51
C ASN A 193 3.66 -20.30 -16.73
N PRO A 194 4.90 -20.77 -16.98
CA PRO A 194 5.17 -22.17 -17.26
C PRO A 194 4.97 -23.08 -16.04
N ASP A 195 4.87 -22.51 -14.83
CA ASP A 195 4.67 -23.26 -13.59
C ASP A 195 3.19 -23.34 -13.17
N ALA A 196 2.28 -22.67 -13.90
CA ALA A 196 0.86 -22.66 -13.62
C ALA A 196 0.14 -23.91 -14.17
N ASP A 197 -0.81 -24.45 -13.41
CA ASP A 197 -1.74 -25.47 -13.90
C ASP A 197 -2.92 -24.79 -14.64
N PRO A 198 -3.06 -24.97 -15.97
CA PRO A 198 -4.14 -24.33 -16.72
C PRO A 198 -5.54 -24.65 -16.22
N ASP A 199 -5.74 -25.81 -15.58
CA ASP A 199 -7.05 -26.22 -15.09
C ASP A 199 -7.49 -25.41 -13.85
N GLU A 200 -6.55 -24.81 -13.11
CA GLU A 200 -6.84 -23.99 -11.93
C GLU A 200 -7.21 -22.53 -12.26
N PHE A 201 -6.94 -22.09 -13.48
CA PHE A 201 -7.09 -20.68 -13.90
C PHE A 201 -8.26 -20.44 -14.87
N MET A 202 -9.18 -21.39 -14.98
CA MET A 202 -10.46 -21.17 -15.66
C MET A 202 -11.42 -20.38 -14.75
N ALA A 203 -12.06 -19.35 -15.30
CA ALA A 203 -13.05 -18.57 -14.57
C ALA A 203 -14.37 -19.34 -14.41
N ASN A 204 -15.11 -19.06 -13.34
CA ASN A 204 -16.43 -19.64 -13.12
C ASN A 204 -17.41 -19.15 -14.22
N PRO A 205 -18.09 -20.04 -14.96
CA PRO A 205 -19.07 -19.65 -15.97
C PRO A 205 -20.18 -18.74 -15.47
N GLU A 206 -20.53 -18.80 -14.18
CA GLU A 206 -21.53 -17.92 -13.57
C GLU A 206 -21.08 -16.45 -13.49
N ASP A 207 -19.79 -16.17 -13.67
CA ASP A 207 -19.22 -14.82 -13.70
C ASP A 207 -19.17 -14.22 -15.10
N GLU A 208 -19.69 -14.93 -16.11
CA GLU A 208 -19.86 -14.39 -17.46
C GLU A 208 -20.65 -13.07 -17.42
N SER A 209 -20.14 -12.04 -18.11
CA SER A 209 -20.70 -10.68 -18.13
C SER A 209 -20.68 -9.91 -16.80
N LYS A 210 -19.99 -10.42 -15.75
CA LYS A 210 -19.70 -9.64 -14.54
C LYS A 210 -18.42 -8.83 -14.71
N VAL A 211 -18.28 -7.78 -13.89
CA VAL A 211 -17.08 -6.97 -13.77
C VAL A 211 -16.14 -7.63 -12.77
N PHE A 212 -14.95 -7.98 -13.23
CA PHE A 212 -13.88 -8.51 -12.39
C PHE A 212 -13.09 -7.36 -11.76
N GLY A 213 -12.53 -7.59 -10.58
CA GLY A 213 -11.82 -6.56 -9.85
C GLY A 213 -10.59 -7.04 -9.09
N CYS A 214 -9.57 -6.19 -9.05
CA CYS A 214 -8.41 -6.32 -8.19
C CYS A 214 -7.84 -4.93 -7.91
N ASP A 215 -7.49 -4.66 -6.66
CA ASP A 215 -6.76 -3.47 -6.26
C ASP A 215 -5.28 -3.83 -6.07
N LEU A 216 -4.41 -3.02 -6.66
CA LEU A 216 -2.97 -3.12 -6.42
C LEU A 216 -2.60 -2.21 -5.26
N TRP A 217 -2.02 -2.80 -4.22
CA TRP A 217 -1.63 -2.09 -3.01
C TRP A 217 -0.11 -2.01 -2.93
N VAL A 218 0.42 -0.80 -3.12
CA VAL A 218 1.86 -0.54 -2.95
C VAL A 218 2.13 -0.17 -1.50
N GLU A 219 2.92 -0.99 -0.80
CA GLU A 219 3.25 -0.81 0.60
C GLU A 219 4.76 -0.63 0.79
N VAL A 220 5.15 0.43 1.50
CA VAL A 220 6.54 0.64 1.91
C VAL A 220 6.86 -0.35 3.02
N THR A 221 7.88 -1.17 2.81
CA THR A 221 8.33 -2.15 3.81
C THR A 221 9.51 -1.64 4.63
N ARG A 222 10.42 -0.89 4.01
CA ARG A 222 11.60 -0.32 4.68
C ARG A 222 12.00 1.01 4.06
N ILE A 223 12.54 1.88 4.91
CA ILE A 223 13.12 3.16 4.54
C ILE A 223 14.53 3.20 5.14
N TYR A 224 15.52 3.52 4.32
CA TYR A 224 16.93 3.59 4.66
C TYR A 224 17.48 5.00 4.50
#